data_AF-A0A7J0CKE3-F1
#
_entry.id   AF-A0A7J0CKE3-F1
#
_cell.length_a   1.000
_cell.length_b   1.000
_cell.length_c   1.000
_cell.angle_alpha   90.00
_cell.angle_beta   90.00
_cell.angle_gamma   90.00
#
_symmetry.space_group_name_H-M   'P 1'
#
loop_
_entity.id
_entity.type
_entity.pdbx_description
1 polymer ?
#
loop_
_entity_poly.entity_id
_entity_poly.type
_entity_poly.pdbx_seq_one_letter_code
_entity_poly.pdbx_strand_id
1 'polypeptide(L)' 'MLAPGYPPRAVRVLELAQRVGLLVSVAYGSGHGGAVSASEIAARGAALRPVERVARRAQVAAYNAYVEGGEVRR' A
#
# COMPACT_ATOMS: atom_id res chain seq x y z
N MET A 1 9.75 -3.23 8.99
CA MET A 1 9.47 -2.73 10.36
C MET A 1 10.22 -1.42 10.51
N LEU A 2 9.64 -0.40 11.16
CA LEU A 2 10.31 0.88 11.41
C LEU A 2 11.16 0.80 12.68
N ALA A 3 12.26 1.55 12.73
CA ALA A 3 13.10 1.64 13.91
C ALA A 3 12.37 2.34 15.08
N PRO A 4 12.75 2.07 16.34
CA PRO A 4 12.29 2.87 17.48
C PRO A 4 12.55 4.37 17.26
N GLY A 5 11.61 5.22 17.67
CA GLY A 5 11.69 6.68 17.48
C GLY A 5 10.87 7.22 16.30
N TYR A 6 10.36 6.35 15.42
CA TYR A 6 9.34 6.77 14.44
C TYR A 6 8.02 7.13 15.13
N PRO A 7 7.27 8.12 14.60
CA PRO A 7 5.99 8.48 15.18
C PRO A 7 5.00 7.30 15.07
N PRO A 8 4.17 7.00 16.10
CA PRO A 8 3.27 5.84 16.08
C PRO A 8 2.32 5.79 14.87
N ARG A 9 1.93 6.96 14.35
CA ARG A 9 1.12 7.06 13.12
C ARG A 9 1.82 6.47 11.90
N ALA A 10 3.14 6.62 11.77
CA ALA A 10 3.90 6.10 10.64
C ALA A 10 3.97 4.57 10.66
N VAL A 11 4.11 3.98 11.85
CA VAL A 11 4.07 2.52 12.04
C VAL A 11 2.72 1.98 11.55
N ARG A 12 1.61 2.59 12.01
CA ARG A 12 0.25 2.20 11.60
C ARG A 12 0.01 2.37 10.10
N VAL A 13 0.52 3.44 9.50
CA VAL A 13 0.42 3.69 8.05
C VAL A 13 1.19 2.61 7.27
N LEU A 14 2.40 2.25 7.73
CA LEU A 14 3.20 1.21 7.09
C LEU A 14 2.49 -0.16 7.13
N GLU A 15 1.96 -0.54 8.29
CA GLU A 15 1.22 -1.79 8.47
C GLU A 15 -0.01 -1.86 7.55
N LEU A 16 -0.79 -0.78 7.52
CA LEU A 16 -1.97 -0.71 6.66
C LEU A 16 -1.59 -0.77 5.17
N ALA A 17 -0.55 -0.04 4.77
CA ALA A 17 -0.08 -0.02 3.38
C ALA A 17 0.44 -1.40 2.93
N GLN A 18 1.15 -2.12 3.80
CA GLN A 18 1.59 -3.50 3.53
C GLN A 18 0.38 -4.44 3.39
N ARG A 19 -0.60 -4.35 4.30
CA ARG A 19 -1.82 -5.14 4.23
C ARG A 19 -2.61 -4.88 2.94
N VAL A 20 -2.77 -3.62 2.54
CA VAL A 20 -3.41 -3.26 1.27
C VAL A 20 -2.64 -3.82 0.08
N GLY A 21 -1.30 -3.76 0.09
CA GLY A 21 -0.48 -4.38 -0.95
C GLY A 21 -0.72 -5.88 -1.09
N LEU A 22 -0.86 -6.59 0.05
CA LEU A 22 -1.22 -8.02 0.05
C LEU A 22 -2.63 -8.25 -0.51
N LEU A 23 -3.62 -7.43 -0.11
CA LEU A 23 -4.99 -7.54 -0.64
C LEU A 23 -5.05 -7.31 -2.15
N VAL A 24 -4.30 -6.33 -2.67
CA VAL A 24 -4.18 -6.08 -4.11
C VAL A 24 -3.53 -7.27 -4.83
N SER A 25 -2.47 -7.85 -4.25
CA SER A 25 -1.82 -9.05 -4.78
C SER A 25 -2.80 -10.24 -4.87
N VAL A 26 -3.56 -10.48 -3.80
CA VAL A 26 -4.62 -11.51 -3.78
C VAL A 26 -5.68 -11.22 -4.85
N ALA A 27 -6.13 -9.97 -4.96
CA ALA A 27 -7.11 -9.57 -5.97
C ALA A 27 -6.58 -9.78 -7.40
N TYR A 28 -5.27 -9.65 -7.63
CA TYR A 28 -4.65 -10.03 -8.90
C TYR A 28 -4.58 -11.56 -9.10
N GLY A 29 -4.36 -12.33 -8.04
CA GLY A 29 -4.27 -13.80 -8.06
C GLY A 29 -5.62 -14.55 -8.10
N SER A 30 -6.74 -13.91 -7.75
CA SER A 30 -8.08 -14.49 -7.83
C SER A 30 -8.57 -14.56 -9.28
N GLY A 31 -8.23 -15.64 -9.99
CA GLY A 31 -8.68 -15.91 -11.37
C GLY A 31 -8.48 -17.35 -11.87
N HIS A 32 -7.92 -18.24 -11.06
CA HIS A 32 -7.60 -19.61 -11.45
C HIS A 32 -8.83 -20.52 -11.28
N GLY A 33 -9.87 -20.35 -12.11
CA GLY A 33 -11.02 -21.28 -12.05
C GLY A 33 -12.28 -20.89 -12.83
N GLY A 34 -12.39 -19.66 -13.34
CA GLY A 34 -13.50 -19.23 -14.19
C GLY A 34 -12.99 -18.67 -15.52
N ALA A 35 -13.80 -18.76 -16.57
CA ALA A 35 -13.51 -18.08 -17.83
C ALA A 35 -13.63 -16.56 -17.62
N VAL A 36 -12.52 -15.89 -17.34
CA VAL A 36 -12.44 -14.43 -17.23
C VAL A 36 -12.01 -13.88 -18.58
N SER A 37 -12.79 -12.96 -19.14
CA SER A 37 -12.47 -12.29 -20.40
C SER A 37 -11.30 -11.31 -20.24
N ALA A 38 -10.63 -11.01 -21.36
CA ALA A 38 -9.55 -10.03 -21.38
C ALA A 38 -9.99 -8.63 -20.91
N SER A 39 -11.23 -8.23 -21.22
CA SER A 39 -11.80 -6.95 -20.78
C SER A 39 -12.04 -6.91 -19.27
N GLU A 40 -12.48 -8.01 -18.66
CA GLU A 40 -12.62 -8.11 -17.20
C GLU A 40 -11.26 -8.05 -16.48
N ILE A 41 -10.22 -8.69 -17.03
CA ILE A 41 -8.85 -8.58 -16.52
C ILE A 41 -8.36 -7.12 -16.59
N ALA A 42 -8.60 -6.46 -17.72
CA ALA A 42 -8.22 -5.05 -17.92
C ALA A 42 -8.97 -4.11 -16.97
N ALA A 43 -10.28 -4.30 -16.82
CA ALA A 43 -11.13 -3.52 -15.91
C ALA A 43 -10.68 -3.69 -14.45
N ARG A 44 -10.37 -4.93 -14.02
CA ARG A 44 -9.81 -5.19 -12.70
C ARG A 44 -8.50 -4.44 -12.48
N GLY A 45 -7.59 -4.51 -13.45
CA GLY A 45 -6.32 -3.77 -13.38
C GLY A 45 -6.52 -2.26 -13.30
N ALA A 46 -7.44 -1.70 -14.08
CA ALA A 46 -7.78 -0.28 -14.03
C ALA A 46 -8.32 0.13 -12.64
N ALA A 47 -9.17 -0.69 -12.03
CA ALA A 47 -9.72 -0.44 -10.70
C ALA A 47 -8.67 -0.56 -9.58
N LEU A 48 -7.72 -1.49 -9.67
CA LEU A 48 -6.74 -1.75 -8.61
C LEU A 48 -5.51 -0.83 -8.66
N ARG A 49 -5.11 -0.34 -9.84
CA ARG A 49 -3.91 0.52 -10.01
C ARG A 49 -3.88 1.75 -9.07
N PRO A 50 -4.97 2.52 -8.88
CA PRO A 50 -4.96 3.65 -7.96
C PRO A 50 -4.68 3.25 -6.51
N VAL A 51 -5.26 2.13 -6.06
CA VAL A 51 -5.09 1.59 -4.70
C VAL A 51 -3.65 1.17 -4.47
N GLU A 52 -3.07 0.44 -5.43
CA GLU A 52 -1.66 0.04 -5.37
C GLU A 52 -0.73 1.25 -5.27
N ARG A 53 -1.00 2.28 -6.07
CA ARG A 53 -0.21 3.52 -6.07
C ARG A 53 -0.27 4.25 -4.73
N VAL A 54 -1.45 4.32 -4.11
CA VAL A 54 -1.61 4.94 -2.78
C VAL A 54 -0.88 4.12 -1.72
N ALA A 55 -0.97 2.78 -1.75
CA ALA A 55 -0.24 1.92 -0.83
C ALA A 55 1.29 2.11 -0.93
N ARG A 56 1.84 2.15 -2.16
CA ARG A 56 3.27 2.42 -2.37
C ARG A 56 3.69 3.79 -1.83
N ARG A 57 2.87 4.82 -2.03
CA ARG A 57 3.13 6.17 -1.50
C ARG A 57 3.06 6.23 0.03
N ALA A 58 2.09 5.53 0.62
CA ALA A 58 1.97 5.43 2.07
C ALA A 58 3.18 4.74 2.70
N GLN A 59 3.75 3.72 2.04
CA GLN A 59 5.01 3.10 2.48
C GLN A 59 6.16 4.11 2.48
N VAL A 60 6.35 4.84 1.38
CA VAL A 60 7.39 5.87 1.28
C VAL A 60 7.21 6.95 2.34
N ALA A 61 5.98 7.45 2.53
CA ALA A 61 5.67 8.45 3.55
C ALA A 61 5.96 7.93 4.97
N ALA A 62 5.62 6.66 5.27
CA ALA A 62 5.90 6.08 6.57
C ALA A 62 7.41 5.97 6.86
N TYR A 63 8.22 5.60 5.86
CA TYR A 63 9.68 5.58 6.01
C TYR A 63 10.29 6.99 6.13
N ASN A 64 9.69 7.98 5.48
CA ASN A 64 10.17 9.37 5.54
C ASN A 64 9.66 10.16 6.76
N ALA A 65 8.70 9.64 7.52
CA ALA A 65 8.07 10.34 8.65
C ALA A 65 9.02 10.67 9.82
N TYR A 66 10.20 10.04 9.88
CA TYR A 66 11.23 10.37 10.87
C TYR A 66 11.78 11.79 10.65
N VAL A 67 11.88 12.25 9.41
CA VAL A 67 12.41 13.58 9.06
C VAL A 67 11.45 14.69 9.54
N GLU A 68 10.15 14.54 9.28
CA GLU A 68 9.13 15.50 9.71
C GLU A 68 8.98 15.57 11.24
N GLY A 69 9.13 14.44 11.94
CA GLY A 69 9.07 14.40 13.41
C GLY A 69 10.20 15.18 14.09
N GLY A 70 11.36 15.31 13.43
CA GLY A 70 12.48 16.13 13.88
C GLY A 70 12.28 17.62 13.64
N GLU A 71 11.57 17.99 12.56
CA GLU A 71 11.27 19.39 12.22
C GLU A 71 10.19 20.01 13.12
N VAL A 72 9.16 19.23 13.50
CA VAL A 72 8.08 19.71 14.40
C VAL A 72 8.56 19.95 15.83
N ARG A 73 9.75 19.45 16.21
CA ARG A 73 10.33 19.61 17.55
C ARG A 73 11.49 20.61 17.63
N ARG A 74 11.80 21.34 16.55
CA ARG A 74 12.69 22.50 16.56
C ARG A 74 11.89 23.79 16.46
#